data_AF-A0A2E6SG97-F1
#
_entry.id   AF-A0A2E6SG97-F1
#
_cell.length_a   1.000
_cell.length_b   1.000
_cell.length_c   1.000
_cell.angle_alpha   90.00
_cell.angle_beta   90.00
_cell.angle_gamma   90.00
#
_symmetry.space_group_name_H-M   'P 1'
#
loop_
_entity.id
_entity.type
_entity.pdbx_description
1 polymer ?
#
loop_
_entity_poly.entity_id
_entity_poly.type
_entity_poly.pdbx_seq_one_letter_code
_entity_poly.pdbx_strand_id
1 'polypeptide(L)'
;MELYKAAKIDGANRFQQMLFITLPQLKPTMITLLILSMGGFLSAGFDQIYNMYNPLVYDVADIIDTYVLRMLTDLNFEIATAAGMFKSVVAVILIMVSNSISKRLTNGEQGLY
;
A
#
# COMPACT_ATOMS: atom_id res chain seq x y z
N MET A 1 -5.53 -3.29 29.23
CA MET A 1 -6.48 -2.39 29.95
C MET A 1 -5.79 -1.55 31.02
N GLU A 2 -4.79 -2.09 31.70
CA GLU A 2 -4.03 -1.36 32.74
C GLU A 2 -3.50 0.00 32.25
N LEU A 3 -2.89 0.07 31.06
CA LEU A 3 -2.37 1.34 30.51
C LEU A 3 -3.44 2.42 30.29
N TYR A 4 -4.65 2.04 29.88
CA TYR A 4 -5.75 3.00 29.72
C TYR A 4 -6.33 3.44 31.07
N LYS A 5 -6.40 2.52 32.04
CA LYS A 5 -6.87 2.84 33.40
C LYS A 5 -5.87 3.77 34.09
N ALA A 6 -4.57 3.47 34.01
CA ALA A 6 -3.50 4.31 34.52
C ALA A 6 -3.52 5.71 33.86
N ALA A 7 -3.57 5.78 32.52
CA ALA A 7 -3.64 7.07 31.83
C ALA A 7 -4.90 7.89 32.19
N LYS A 8 -6.03 7.23 32.47
CA LYS A 8 -7.25 7.91 32.94
C LYS A 8 -7.10 8.41 34.38
N ILE A 9 -6.39 7.68 35.25
CA ILE A 9 -6.04 8.12 36.60
C ILE A 9 -5.10 9.33 36.54
N ASP A 10 -4.17 9.35 35.59
CA ASP A 10 -3.26 10.47 35.32
C ASP A 10 -3.91 11.65 34.56
N GLY A 11 -5.23 11.61 34.34
CA GLY A 11 -5.98 12.71 33.71
C GLY A 11 -5.87 12.82 32.19
N ALA A 12 -5.33 11.80 31.50
CA ALA A 12 -5.21 11.83 30.04
C ALA A 12 -6.59 11.83 29.36
N ASN A 13 -6.80 12.79 28.46
CA ASN A 13 -8.03 12.87 27.65
C ASN A 13 -8.07 11.75 26.58
N ARG A 14 -9.23 11.57 25.92
CA ARG A 14 -9.42 10.48 24.95
C ARG A 14 -8.48 10.57 23.74
N PHE A 15 -8.17 11.78 23.30
CA PHE A 15 -7.26 12.02 22.19
C PHE A 15 -5.82 11.65 22.55
N GLN A 16 -5.37 11.98 23.77
CA GLN A 16 -4.07 11.58 24.31
C GLN A 16 -3.98 10.06 24.44
N GLN A 17 -5.03 9.40 24.94
CA GLN A 17 -5.05 7.94 25.00
C GLN A 17 -4.93 7.32 23.60
N MET A 18 -5.57 7.92 22.58
CA MET A 18 -5.45 7.47 21.20
C MET A 18 -4.01 7.60 20.67
N LEU A 19 -3.42 8.79 20.79
CA LEU A 19 -2.10 9.09 20.24
C LEU A 19 -0.96 8.37 20.96
N PHE A 20 -1.04 8.25 22.29
CA PHE A 20 0.08 7.76 23.12
C PHE A 20 -0.07 6.30 23.55
N ILE A 21 -1.26 5.70 23.46
CA ILE A 21 -1.50 4.31 23.86
C ILE A 21 -1.96 3.48 22.66
N THR A 22 -3.06 3.88 22.00
CA THR A 22 -3.64 3.08 20.91
C THR A 22 -2.73 3.01 19.70
N LEU A 23 -2.34 4.17 19.15
CA LEU A 23 -1.53 4.22 17.93
C LEU A 23 -0.20 3.50 18.10
N PRO A 24 0.61 3.72 19.17
CA PRO A 24 1.88 3.03 19.33
C PRO A 24 1.74 1.52 19.49
N GLN A 25 0.68 1.04 20.15
CA GLN A 25 0.42 -0.40 20.28
C GLN A 25 -0.03 -1.03 18.97
N LEU A 26 -0.78 -0.31 18.14
CA LEU A 26 -1.23 -0.80 16.85
C LEU A 26 -0.20 -0.64 15.73
N LYS A 27 0.86 0.17 15.92
CA LYS A 27 1.91 0.41 14.92
C LYS A 27 2.37 -0.87 14.20
N PRO A 28 2.74 -1.97 14.90
CA PRO A 28 3.27 -3.15 14.23
C PRO A 28 2.25 -3.79 13.30
N THR A 29 1.00 -3.94 13.77
CA THR A 29 -0.10 -4.50 12.96
C THR A 29 -0.48 -3.59 11.80
N MET A 30 -0.56 -2.28 12.00
CA MET A 30 -0.86 -1.32 10.93
C MET A 30 0.20 -1.37 9.82
N ILE A 31 1.47 -1.48 10.19
CA ILE A 31 2.56 -1.56 9.23
C ILE A 31 2.53 -2.89 8.45
N THR A 32 2.27 -4.01 9.12
CA THR A 32 2.09 -5.31 8.44
C THR A 32 0.94 -5.24 7.43
N LEU A 33 -0.21 -4.69 7.84
CA LEU A 33 -1.36 -4.50 6.95
C LEU A 33 -1.05 -3.54 5.80
N LEU A 34 -0.26 -2.49 6.04
CA LEU A 34 0.19 -1.56 5.01
C LEU A 34 1.05 -2.28 3.95
N ILE A 35 1.99 -3.13 4.37
CA ILE A 35 2.83 -3.93 3.46
C ILE A 35 1.96 -4.88 2.63
N LEU A 36 1.01 -5.57 3.26
CA LEU A 36 0.08 -6.45 2.53
C LEU A 36 -0.83 -5.67 1.56
N SER A 37 -1.30 -4.49 1.97
CA SER A 37 -2.12 -3.60 1.15
C SER A 37 -1.37 -3.00 -0.04
N MET A 38 -0.03 -2.82 0.06
CA MET A 38 0.79 -2.30 -1.04
C MET A 38 0.75 -3.19 -2.29
N GLY A 39 0.53 -4.51 -2.12
CA GLY A 39 0.34 -5.42 -3.25
C GLY A 39 -0.88 -5.06 -4.11
N GLY A 40 -1.98 -4.61 -3.48
CA GLY A 40 -3.18 -4.14 -4.18
C GLY A 40 -3.03 -2.73 -4.77
N PHE A 41 -2.23 -1.86 -4.12
CA PHE A 41 -1.98 -0.49 -4.59
C PHE A 41 -1.42 -0.45 -6.01
N LEU A 42 -0.55 -1.41 -6.35
CA LEU A 42 0.09 -1.47 -7.66
C LEU A 42 -0.89 -1.75 -8.80
N SER A 43 -2.00 -2.43 -8.51
CA SER A 43 -3.08 -2.66 -9.47
C SER A 43 -4.09 -1.50 -9.52
N ALA A 44 -3.97 -0.51 -8.64
CA ALA A 44 -4.67 0.79 -8.64
C ALA A 44 -6.19 0.75 -8.89
N GLY A 45 -6.87 -0.37 -8.61
CA GLY A 45 -8.28 -0.54 -8.94
C GLY A 45 -8.54 -0.76 -10.43
N PHE A 46 -7.67 -1.49 -11.11
CA PHE A 46 -7.76 -1.85 -12.53
C PHE A 46 -9.19 -2.20 -12.97
N ASP A 47 -9.90 -3.05 -12.21
CA ASP A 47 -11.26 -3.44 -12.55
C ASP A 47 -12.20 -2.24 -12.65
N GLN A 48 -12.11 -1.30 -11.70
CA GLN A 48 -12.92 -0.08 -11.72
C GLN A 48 -12.52 0.82 -12.88
N ILE A 49 -11.23 1.06 -13.04
CA ILE A 49 -10.70 1.97 -14.07
C ILE A 49 -11.05 1.44 -15.46
N TYR A 50 -10.80 0.16 -15.71
CA TYR A 50 -11.08 -0.50 -16.98
C TYR A 50 -12.58 -0.48 -17.32
N ASN A 51 -13.46 -0.72 -16.35
CA ASN A 51 -14.92 -0.67 -16.59
C ASN A 51 -15.42 0.76 -16.87
N MET A 52 -14.80 1.78 -16.30
CA MET A 52 -15.16 3.18 -16.53
C MET A 52 -14.41 3.80 -17.73
N TYR A 53 -13.50 3.03 -18.33
CA TYR A 53 -12.59 3.49 -19.36
C TYR A 53 -13.32 3.77 -20.67
N ASN A 54 -13.24 5.03 -21.12
CA ASN A 54 -13.84 5.45 -22.38
C ASN A 54 -13.05 6.64 -22.98
N PRO A 55 -13.26 6.97 -24.27
CA PRO A 55 -12.49 8.01 -24.94
C PRO A 55 -12.53 9.41 -24.29
N LEU A 56 -13.58 9.75 -23.53
CA LEU A 56 -13.73 11.06 -22.89
C LEU A 56 -12.88 11.23 -21.63
N VAL A 57 -12.48 10.13 -21.00
CA VAL A 57 -11.67 10.12 -19.78
C VAL A 57 -10.32 9.47 -19.99
N TYR A 58 -9.97 9.20 -21.25
CA TYR A 58 -8.84 8.35 -21.59
C TYR A 58 -7.50 8.98 -21.14
N ASP A 59 -7.38 10.29 -21.27
CA ASP A 59 -6.23 11.10 -20.87
C ASP A 59 -5.94 11.09 -19.35
N VAL A 60 -6.97 10.93 -18.53
CA VAL A 60 -6.86 10.95 -17.06
C VAL A 60 -6.99 9.58 -16.40
N ALA A 61 -7.65 8.62 -17.06
CA ALA A 61 -7.93 7.30 -16.53
C ALA A 61 -6.92 6.23 -16.98
N ASP A 62 -5.97 6.55 -17.87
CA ASP A 62 -4.98 5.57 -18.31
C ASP A 62 -3.95 5.27 -17.23
N ILE A 63 -3.84 3.99 -16.90
CA ILE A 63 -2.85 3.44 -15.98
C ILE A 63 -1.98 2.42 -16.71
N ILE A 64 -0.87 2.02 -16.08
CA ILE A 64 0.06 1.03 -16.66
C ILE A 64 -0.68 -0.26 -17.07
N ASP A 65 -1.64 -0.72 -16.27
CA ASP A 65 -2.37 -1.96 -16.55
C ASP A 65 -3.33 -1.87 -17.75
N THR A 66 -4.03 -0.74 -17.91
CA THR A 66 -4.91 -0.52 -19.08
C THR A 66 -4.10 -0.36 -20.35
N TYR A 67 -2.93 0.29 -20.26
CA TYR A 67 -1.97 0.38 -21.36
C TYR A 67 -1.41 -0.98 -21.76
N VAL A 68 -0.96 -1.79 -20.80
CA VAL A 68 -0.45 -3.16 -21.05
C VAL A 68 -1.53 -4.01 -21.71
N LEU A 69 -2.76 -3.97 -21.20
CA LEU A 69 -3.87 -4.72 -21.77
C LEU A 69 -4.13 -4.32 -23.23
N ARG A 70 -4.15 -3.01 -23.53
CA ARG A 70 -4.34 -2.53 -24.90
C ARG A 70 -3.23 -3.02 -25.83
N MET A 71 -2.00 -2.96 -25.37
CA MET A 71 -0.85 -3.40 -26.16
C MET A 71 -0.90 -4.91 -26.45
N LEU A 72 -1.45 -5.72 -25.53
CA LEU A 72 -1.74 -7.12 -25.78
C LEU A 72 -2.85 -7.32 -26.81
N THR A 73 -3.92 -6.50 -26.78
CA THR A 73 -4.98 -6.58 -27.81
C THR A 73 -4.50 -6.19 -29.19
N ASP A 74 -3.51 -5.29 -29.27
CA ASP A 74 -2.84 -4.87 -30.51
C ASP A 74 -1.74 -5.85 -30.97
N LEU A 75 -1.61 -7.03 -30.34
CA LEU A 75 -0.60 -8.07 -30.61
C LEU A 75 0.86 -7.64 -30.38
N ASN A 76 1.09 -6.56 -29.65
CA ASN A 76 2.41 -6.03 -29.35
C ASN A 76 2.94 -6.60 -28.01
N PHE A 77 3.20 -7.91 -27.99
CA PHE A 77 3.60 -8.64 -26.77
C PHE A 77 4.92 -8.14 -26.16
N GLU A 78 5.84 -7.65 -26.98
CA GLU A 78 7.14 -7.13 -26.53
C GLU A 78 6.97 -5.95 -25.56
N ILE A 79 6.17 -4.96 -25.96
CA ILE A 79 5.94 -3.75 -25.16
C ILE A 79 5.10 -4.08 -23.93
N ALA A 80 4.07 -4.93 -24.07
CA ALA A 80 3.26 -5.37 -22.95
C ALA A 80 4.09 -6.08 -21.86
N THR A 81 4.99 -6.97 -22.29
CA THR A 81 5.88 -7.71 -21.37
C THR A 81 6.88 -6.77 -20.72
N ALA A 82 7.49 -5.86 -21.47
CA ALA A 82 8.46 -4.89 -20.94
C ALA A 82 7.82 -3.98 -19.88
N ALA A 83 6.61 -3.47 -20.14
CA ALA A 83 5.87 -2.65 -19.18
C ALA A 83 5.46 -3.44 -17.92
N GLY A 84 5.03 -4.70 -18.07
CA GLY A 84 4.75 -5.60 -16.94
C GLY A 84 5.99 -5.91 -16.08
N MET A 85 7.15 -6.11 -16.71
CA MET A 85 8.42 -6.30 -16.02
C MET A 85 8.84 -5.03 -15.27
N PHE A 86 8.73 -3.86 -15.89
CA PHE A 86 9.00 -2.58 -15.24
C PHE A 86 8.12 -2.39 -13.99
N LYS A 87 6.80 -2.63 -14.12
CA LYS A 87 5.85 -2.58 -13.01
C LYS A 87 6.26 -3.54 -11.88
N SER A 88 6.69 -4.75 -12.20
CA SER A 88 7.15 -5.74 -11.22
C SER A 88 8.41 -5.31 -10.47
N VAL A 89 9.39 -4.70 -11.16
CA VAL A 89 10.59 -4.16 -10.51
C VAL A 89 10.24 -3.04 -9.54
N VAL A 90 9.36 -2.11 -9.95
CA VAL A 90 8.87 -1.03 -9.08
C VAL A 90 8.15 -1.60 -7.86
N ALA A 91 7.34 -2.65 -8.03
CA ALA A 91 6.66 -3.34 -6.93
C ALA A 91 7.64 -3.88 -5.89
N VAL A 92 8.68 -4.58 -6.35
CA VAL A 92 9.68 -5.18 -5.48
C VAL A 92 10.42 -4.09 -4.70
N ILE A 93 10.81 -2.98 -5.36
CA ILE A 93 11.43 -1.82 -4.69
C ILE A 93 10.48 -1.26 -3.62
N LEU A 94 9.21 -1.07 -3.94
CA LEU A 94 8.21 -0.52 -3.03
C LEU A 94 8.00 -1.39 -1.78
N ILE A 95 7.96 -2.71 -1.97
CA ILE A 95 7.86 -3.68 -0.88
C ILE A 95 9.12 -3.66 -0.02
N MET A 96 10.31 -3.64 -0.64
CA MET A 96 11.58 -3.58 0.10
C MET A 96 11.71 -2.30 0.92
N VAL A 97 11.32 -1.15 0.36
CA VAL A 97 11.31 0.14 1.07
C VAL A 97 10.31 0.12 2.22
N SER A 98 9.08 -0.36 1.98
CA SER A 98 8.05 -0.49 3.01
C SER A 98 8.50 -1.41 4.16
N ASN A 99 9.13 -2.54 3.85
CA ASN A 99 9.68 -3.45 4.84
C ASN A 99 10.86 -2.81 5.62
N SER A 100 11.73 -2.07 4.95
CA SER A 100 12.85 -1.37 5.59
C SER A 100 12.37 -0.28 6.56
N ILE A 101 11.37 0.51 6.15
CA ILE A 101 10.72 1.51 7.01
C ILE A 101 10.06 0.82 8.21
N SER A 102 9.35 -0.30 7.99
CA SER A 102 8.75 -1.11 9.06
C SER A 102 9.76 -1.54 10.10
N LYS A 103 10.89 -2.11 9.66
CA LYS A 103 11.94 -2.62 10.53
C LYS A 103 12.54 -1.52 11.39
N ARG A 104 12.69 -0.30 10.84
CA ARG A 104 13.18 0.88 11.56
C ARG A 104 12.18 1.44 12.56
N LEU A 105 10.88 1.47 12.22
CA LEU A 105 9.83 2.00 13.11
C LEU A 105 9.46 1.04 14.25
N THR A 106 9.68 -0.26 14.06
CA THR A 106 9.31 -1.32 15.01
C THR A 106 10.53 -1.89 15.76
N ASN A 107 11.68 -1.19 15.74
CA ASN A 107 12.94 -1.64 16.38
C ASN A 107 13.34 -3.09 16.06
N GLY A 108 12.98 -3.59 14.88
CA GLY A 108 13.30 -4.96 14.45
C GLY A 108 12.43 -6.08 15.01
N GLU A 109 11.40 -5.82 15.82
CA GLU A 109 10.62 -6.87 16.49
C GLU A 109 9.62 -7.61 15.57
N GLN A 110 9.26 -7.04 14.41
CA GLN A 110 8.25 -7.62 13.51
C GLN A 110 8.60 -7.43 12.02
N GLY A 111 9.86 -7.66 11.65
CA GLY A 111 10.17 -7.86 10.23
C GLY A 111 9.48 -9.13 9.73
N LEU A 112 8.74 -9.06 8.63
CA LEU A 112 8.16 -10.25 7.98
C LEU A 112 9.24 -11.17 7.39
N TYR A 113 10.52 -10.73 7.40
CA TYR A 113 11.74 -11.49 7.11
C TYR A 113 12.93 -10.94 7.92
#